data_AF-A0A432MQA5-F1
#
_entry.id   AF-A0A432MQA5-F1
#
_cell.length_a   1.000
_cell.length_b   1.000
_cell.length_c   1.000
_cell.angle_alpha   90.00
_cell.angle_beta   90.00
_cell.angle_gamma   90.00
#
_symmetry.space_group_name_H-M   'P 1'
#
loop_
_entity.id
_entity.type
_entity.pdbx_description
1 polymer ?
#
loop_
_entity_poly.entity_id
_entity_poly.type
_entity_poly.pdbx_seq_one_letter_code
_entity_poly.pdbx_strand_id
1 'polypeptide(L)'
;MGGADVGRDPNREPGPTIGGLSLRLRGLGLAVIAGGFPVGNALGAGALIALGGFVPVVGGWLDDRVTSWSDVVATLGGVCPSRVAGDPDADHGPVLGRADAPELFDEVAALARRAGARPPGQLRLSYLPCCGATAWGRRGRALLIGLPLLSVLTRIELRAVLAHELAHLARGDATSVARSARFVEALGRSLDASRTDRARLSPLLGWARLCHAAGSALLAPIARGQETRADRFAASVAGGDATASALVKVALVQPLFREVLGHYRPDVSGGLTLYGYFRSFWRRLPEPLLTSMRHGLLSELPARSDGAHPPLIDRLAVVQSYSNRPPTELDLEPAESVLGDPIALERMLHNRLFGPDTVPAGPSLFHRAGS
;
A
#
# COMPACT_ATOMS: atom_id res chain seq x y z
N MET A 1 14.27 -50.70 2.13
CA MET A 1 13.45 -50.23 3.28
C MET A 1 13.83 -48.77 3.54
N GLY A 2 13.05 -47.74 3.26
CA GLY A 2 11.79 -47.55 2.54
C GLY A 2 11.68 -46.03 2.40
N GLY A 3 11.89 -45.50 1.18
CA GLY A 3 11.77 -44.08 0.90
C GLY A 3 10.29 -43.73 0.77
N ALA A 4 9.79 -42.87 1.65
CA ALA A 4 8.43 -42.36 1.56
C ALA A 4 8.38 -41.27 0.49
N ASP A 5 7.89 -41.68 -0.67
CA ASP A 5 7.40 -40.84 -1.75
C ASP A 5 6.31 -39.91 -1.21
N VAL A 6 6.59 -38.60 -1.20
CA VAL A 6 5.63 -37.57 -0.77
C VAL A 6 4.58 -37.47 -1.86
N GLY A 7 3.40 -38.02 -1.56
CA GLY A 7 2.23 -38.07 -2.44
C GLY A 7 1.97 -36.75 -3.16
N ARG A 8 2.38 -36.70 -4.43
CA ARG A 8 1.96 -35.70 -5.39
C ARG A 8 0.56 -36.10 -5.83
N ASP A 9 -0.46 -35.41 -5.32
CA ASP A 9 -1.85 -35.58 -5.76
C ASP A 9 -1.93 -35.38 -7.29
N PRO A 10 -2.24 -36.43 -8.08
CA PRO A 10 -2.26 -36.36 -9.54
C PRO A 10 -3.46 -35.59 -10.10
N ASN A 11 -4.42 -35.19 -9.25
CA ASN A 11 -5.65 -34.49 -9.65
C ASN A 11 -5.68 -33.00 -9.28
N ARG A 12 -4.60 -32.43 -8.75
CA ARG A 12 -4.55 -30.99 -8.47
C ARG A 12 -4.20 -30.24 -9.75
N GLU A 13 -5.23 -29.81 -10.48
CA GLU A 13 -5.03 -28.96 -11.65
C GLU A 13 -4.16 -27.75 -11.28
N PRO A 14 -3.02 -27.52 -11.96
CA PRO A 14 -2.25 -26.30 -11.76
C PRO A 14 -3.16 -25.13 -12.16
N GLY A 15 -3.59 -24.35 -11.17
CA GLY A 15 -4.36 -23.13 -11.41
C GLY A 15 -3.71 -22.32 -12.53
N PRO A 16 -4.51 -21.73 -13.44
CA PRO A 16 -4.07 -21.39 -14.79
C PRO A 16 -2.77 -20.59 -14.73
N THR A 17 -1.66 -21.23 -15.12
CA THR A 17 -0.41 -20.52 -15.33
C THR A 17 -0.67 -19.58 -16.50
N ILE A 18 -0.80 -18.29 -16.21
CA ILE A 18 -0.98 -17.27 -17.24
C ILE A 18 0.19 -17.40 -18.21
N GLY A 19 -0.06 -17.98 -19.39
CA GLY A 19 0.97 -18.23 -20.38
C GLY A 19 1.72 -16.95 -20.73
N GLY A 20 3.00 -17.07 -21.11
CA GLY A 20 3.83 -15.91 -21.46
C GLY A 20 3.20 -15.04 -22.57
N LEU A 21 2.42 -15.65 -23.47
CA LEU A 21 1.68 -14.95 -24.52
C LEU A 21 0.54 -14.06 -23.95
N SER A 22 -0.24 -14.57 -23.00
CA SER A 22 -1.34 -13.79 -22.41
C SER A 22 -0.85 -12.66 -21.51
N LEU A 23 0.31 -12.82 -20.85
CA LEU A 23 0.99 -11.73 -20.16
C LEU A 23 1.47 -10.63 -21.13
N ARG A 24 2.03 -11.00 -22.27
CA ARG A 24 2.47 -10.05 -23.31
C ARG A 24 1.30 -9.27 -23.91
N LEU A 25 0.21 -9.95 -24.25
CA LEU A 25 -0.99 -9.31 -24.79
C LEU A 25 -1.60 -8.32 -23.79
N ARG A 26 -1.67 -8.68 -22.51
CA ARG A 26 -2.14 -7.77 -21.45
C ARG A 26 -1.21 -6.57 -21.27
N GLY A 27 0.10 -6.79 -21.30
CA GLY A 27 1.09 -5.72 -21.26
C GLY A 27 0.95 -4.73 -22.43
N LEU A 28 0.65 -5.24 -23.64
CA LEU A 28 0.37 -4.40 -24.80
C LEU A 28 -0.92 -3.61 -24.63
N GLY A 29 -2.02 -4.25 -24.22
CA GLY A 29 -3.30 -3.57 -23.96
C GLY A 29 -3.16 -2.46 -22.91
N LEU A 30 -2.41 -2.72 -21.84
CA LEU A 30 -2.10 -1.73 -20.81
C LEU A 30 -1.27 -0.54 -21.35
N ALA A 31 -0.37 -0.77 -22.30
CA ALA A 31 0.39 0.29 -22.96
C ALA A 31 -0.52 1.13 -23.89
N VAL A 32 -1.42 0.47 -24.62
CA VAL A 32 -2.41 1.14 -25.49
C VAL A 32 -3.35 2.02 -24.67
N ILE A 33 -3.86 1.55 -23.53
CA ILE A 33 -4.72 2.36 -22.65
C ILE A 33 -3.95 3.57 -22.10
N ALA A 34 -2.75 3.36 -21.56
CA ALA A 34 -1.95 4.43 -20.97
C ALA A 34 -1.51 5.49 -22.01
N GLY A 35 -1.22 5.07 -23.25
CA GLY A 35 -0.86 5.98 -24.35
C GLY A 35 -2.07 6.62 -25.04
N GLY A 36 -3.18 5.90 -25.17
CA GLY A 36 -4.39 6.35 -25.84
C GLY A 36 -5.26 7.27 -24.99
N PHE A 37 -5.23 7.13 -23.65
CA PHE A 37 -5.99 8.00 -22.76
C PHE A 37 -5.74 9.51 -22.98
N PRO A 38 -4.50 10.04 -22.99
CA PRO A 38 -4.28 11.47 -23.19
C PRO A 38 -4.74 11.95 -24.57
N VAL A 39 -4.60 11.11 -25.61
CA VAL A 39 -5.08 11.43 -26.97
C VAL A 39 -6.61 11.51 -26.99
N GLY A 40 -7.30 10.52 -26.44
CA GLY A 40 -8.76 10.52 -26.36
C GLY A 40 -9.29 11.68 -25.52
N ASN A 41 -8.62 12.01 -24.41
CA ASN A 41 -8.99 13.13 -23.55
C ASN A 41 -8.81 14.48 -24.29
N ALA A 42 -7.74 14.64 -25.06
CA ALA A 42 -7.50 15.85 -25.86
C ALA A 42 -8.53 16.02 -26.99
N LEU A 43 -8.83 14.94 -27.72
CA LEU A 43 -9.85 14.95 -28.78
C LEU A 43 -11.24 15.24 -28.21
N GLY A 44 -11.61 14.62 -27.10
CA GLY A 44 -12.88 14.85 -26.42
C GLY A 44 -13.00 16.29 -25.89
N ALA A 45 -11.94 16.83 -25.30
CA ALA A 45 -11.91 18.22 -24.85
C ALA A 45 -12.07 19.19 -26.03
N GLY A 46 -11.36 18.95 -27.15
CA GLY A 46 -11.51 19.74 -28.37
C GLY A 46 -12.94 19.72 -28.94
N ALA A 47 -13.58 18.55 -28.95
CA ALA A 47 -14.98 18.42 -29.38
C ALA A 47 -15.94 19.19 -28.45
N LEU A 48 -15.76 19.10 -27.12
CA LEU A 48 -16.57 19.85 -26.17
C LEU A 48 -16.39 21.37 -26.29
N ILE A 49 -15.15 21.84 -26.54
CA ILE A 49 -14.86 23.25 -26.81
C ILE A 49 -15.62 23.71 -28.05
N ALA A 50 -15.57 22.94 -29.15
CA ALA A 50 -16.30 23.23 -30.38
C ALA A 50 -17.84 23.25 -30.18
N LEU A 51 -18.36 22.45 -29.25
CA LEU A 51 -19.77 22.39 -28.87
C LEU A 51 -20.20 23.45 -27.83
N GLY A 52 -19.40 24.50 -27.62
CA GLY A 52 -19.75 25.61 -26.72
C GLY A 52 -19.11 25.55 -25.32
N GLY A 53 -18.30 24.53 -25.04
CA GLY A 53 -17.51 24.42 -23.80
C GLY A 53 -16.43 25.49 -23.65
N PHE A 54 -16.19 26.33 -24.65
CA PHE A 54 -15.26 27.47 -24.54
C PHE A 54 -15.74 28.55 -23.55
N VAL A 55 -17.06 28.72 -23.38
CA VAL A 55 -17.63 29.77 -22.49
C VAL A 55 -17.17 29.63 -21.04
N PRO A 56 -17.33 28.47 -20.36
CA PRO A 56 -16.84 28.31 -18.99
C PRO A 56 -15.30 28.32 -18.90
N VAL A 57 -14.60 27.90 -19.95
CA VAL A 57 -13.12 27.93 -20.00
C VAL A 57 -12.60 29.36 -20.06
N VAL A 58 -13.17 30.20 -20.93
CA VAL A 58 -12.82 31.62 -21.03
C VAL A 58 -13.19 32.37 -19.76
N GLY A 59 -14.37 32.10 -19.18
CA GLY A 59 -14.75 32.68 -17.89
C GLY A 59 -13.81 32.27 -16.74
N GLY A 60 -13.37 31.00 -16.72
CA GLY A 60 -12.36 30.54 -15.77
C GLY A 60 -10.97 31.14 -15.99
N TRP A 61 -10.58 31.40 -17.23
CA TRP A 61 -9.32 32.06 -17.57
C TRP A 61 -9.33 33.54 -17.17
N LEU A 62 -10.45 34.24 -17.36
CA LEU A 62 -10.62 35.64 -16.92
C LEU A 62 -10.60 35.79 -15.39
N ASP A 63 -11.05 34.77 -14.66
CA ASP A 63 -11.04 34.73 -13.19
C ASP A 63 -9.76 34.11 -12.60
N ASP A 64 -8.70 33.91 -13.41
CA ASP A 64 -7.43 33.24 -13.03
C ASP A 64 -7.59 31.81 -12.45
N ARG A 65 -8.74 31.16 -12.67
CA ARG A 65 -9.02 29.77 -12.23
C ARG A 65 -8.49 28.72 -13.20
N VAL A 66 -8.24 29.09 -14.45
CA VAL A 66 -7.76 28.19 -15.51
C VAL A 66 -6.43 28.71 -16.03
N THR A 67 -5.34 28.08 -15.61
CA THR A 67 -3.96 28.47 -16.01
C THR A 67 -3.23 27.38 -16.77
N SER A 68 -3.74 26.15 -16.73
CA SER A 68 -3.14 24.97 -17.32
C SER A 68 -4.12 24.15 -18.16
N TRP A 69 -3.59 23.29 -19.03
CA TRP A 69 -4.41 22.34 -19.79
C TRP A 69 -5.21 21.38 -18.89
N SER A 70 -4.67 21.00 -17.73
CA SER A 70 -5.41 20.21 -16.74
C SER A 70 -6.64 20.94 -16.20
N ASP A 71 -6.55 22.26 -16.02
CA ASP A 71 -7.68 23.07 -15.55
C ASP A 71 -8.75 23.18 -16.63
N VAL A 72 -8.35 23.26 -17.91
CA VAL A 72 -9.29 23.21 -19.06
C VAL A 72 -10.06 21.89 -19.06
N VAL A 73 -9.34 20.76 -18.95
CA VAL A 73 -9.96 19.43 -18.91
C VAL A 73 -10.88 19.28 -17.68
N ALA A 74 -10.44 19.76 -16.51
CA ALA A 74 -11.25 19.73 -15.29
C ALA A 74 -12.51 20.60 -15.41
N THR A 75 -12.40 21.77 -16.04
CA THR A 75 -13.54 22.68 -16.31
C THR A 75 -14.56 22.05 -17.25
N LEU A 76 -14.11 21.23 -18.20
CA LEU A 76 -14.95 20.43 -19.10
C LEU A 76 -15.45 19.11 -18.46
N GLY A 77 -15.21 18.91 -17.16
CA GLY A 77 -15.66 17.75 -16.40
C GLY A 77 -14.85 16.48 -16.62
N GLY A 78 -13.63 16.59 -17.16
CA GLY A 78 -12.68 15.50 -17.30
C GLY A 78 -11.69 15.40 -16.13
N VAL A 79 -10.79 14.42 -16.21
CA VAL A 79 -9.71 14.23 -15.22
C VAL A 79 -8.35 14.16 -15.90
N CYS A 80 -7.34 14.71 -15.24
CA CYS A 80 -5.95 14.54 -15.62
C CYS A 80 -5.23 13.78 -14.49
N PRO A 81 -4.74 12.54 -14.74
CA PRO A 81 -3.97 11.80 -13.76
C PRO A 81 -2.72 12.59 -13.43
N SER A 82 -2.72 13.21 -12.25
CA SER A 82 -1.65 14.07 -11.80
C SER A 82 -0.49 13.20 -11.34
N ARG A 83 0.72 13.51 -11.81
CA ARG A 83 1.97 12.89 -11.33
C ARG A 83 2.47 13.52 -10.04
N VAL A 84 1.61 14.22 -9.29
CA VAL A 84 1.98 14.90 -8.06
C VAL A 84 2.42 13.82 -7.07
N ALA A 85 3.73 13.62 -6.99
CA ALA A 85 4.38 13.19 -5.77
C ALA A 85 4.19 14.38 -4.83
N GLY A 86 3.32 14.23 -3.84
CA GLY A 86 3.40 15.08 -2.65
C GLY A 86 4.83 15.01 -2.11
N ASP A 87 5.20 15.99 -1.28
CA ASP A 87 6.47 15.93 -0.58
C ASP A 87 6.54 14.58 0.18
N PRO A 88 7.41 13.63 -0.22
CA PRO A 88 7.48 12.33 0.42
C PRO A 88 7.88 12.43 1.89
N ASP A 89 8.52 13.54 2.29
CA ASP A 89 8.88 13.81 3.69
C ASP A 89 7.70 14.30 4.53
N ALA A 90 6.71 14.96 3.91
CA ALA A 90 5.49 15.40 4.60
C ALA A 90 4.48 14.25 4.78
N ASP A 91 4.35 13.39 3.76
CA ASP A 91 3.25 12.41 3.68
C ASP A 91 3.57 11.03 4.27
N HIS A 92 4.85 10.72 4.56
CA HIS A 92 5.25 9.33 4.88
C HIS A 92 5.96 9.14 6.22
N GLY A 93 6.12 10.22 6.99
CA GLY A 93 6.73 10.19 8.31
C GLY A 93 8.28 10.23 8.30
N PRO A 94 8.87 10.28 9.50
CA PRO A 94 10.30 10.46 9.71
C PRO A 94 11.14 9.29 9.18
N VAL A 95 12.35 9.64 8.78
CA VAL A 95 13.38 8.70 8.34
C VAL A 95 13.98 8.02 9.55
N LEU A 96 14.06 6.69 9.51
CA LEU A 96 14.82 5.93 10.50
C LEU A 96 16.29 5.90 10.08
N GLY A 97 17.17 6.32 10.99
CA GLY A 97 18.59 6.06 10.90
C GLY A 97 18.93 4.64 11.36
N ARG A 98 20.09 4.12 10.97
CA ARG A 98 20.53 2.79 11.42
C ARG A 98 20.67 2.69 12.94
N ALA A 99 21.00 3.79 13.61
CA ALA A 99 21.06 3.87 15.06
C ALA A 99 19.68 3.72 15.73
N ASP A 100 18.60 4.12 15.04
CA ASP A 100 17.24 4.08 15.59
C ASP A 100 16.65 2.66 15.60
N ALA A 101 17.12 1.77 14.72
CA ALA A 101 16.58 0.42 14.57
C ALA A 101 17.60 -0.55 13.91
N PRO A 102 18.76 -0.83 14.53
CA PRO A 102 19.85 -1.58 13.90
C PRO A 102 19.41 -2.97 13.44
N GLU A 103 18.63 -3.67 14.27
CA GLU A 103 18.11 -5.01 13.97
C GLU A 103 17.16 -5.01 12.78
N LEU A 104 16.30 -3.99 12.67
CA LEU A 104 15.38 -3.84 11.55
C LEU A 104 16.13 -3.65 10.22
N PHE A 105 17.21 -2.85 10.23
CA PHE A 105 18.06 -2.66 9.05
C PHE A 105 18.72 -3.96 8.61
N ASP A 106 19.26 -4.74 9.56
CA ASP A 106 19.92 -6.01 9.27
C ASP A 106 18.92 -7.05 8.75
N GLU A 107 17.72 -7.09 9.33
CA GLU A 107 16.62 -7.96 8.91
C GLU A 107 16.13 -7.62 7.49
N VAL A 108 15.89 -6.34 7.20
CA VAL A 108 15.48 -5.88 5.86
C VAL A 108 16.57 -6.16 4.83
N ALA A 109 17.84 -5.96 5.16
CA ALA A 109 18.94 -6.29 4.27
C ALA A 109 19.03 -7.80 4.00
N ALA A 110 18.85 -8.64 5.03
CA ALA A 110 18.85 -10.10 4.88
C ALA A 110 17.68 -10.60 4.02
N LEU A 111 16.48 -10.08 4.25
CA LEU A 111 15.29 -10.41 3.47
C LEU A 111 15.40 -9.92 2.02
N ALA A 112 15.93 -8.71 1.79
CA ALA A 112 16.13 -8.20 0.44
C ALA A 112 17.09 -9.09 -0.37
N ARG A 113 18.19 -9.56 0.26
CA ARG A 113 19.10 -10.53 -0.36
C ARG A 113 18.39 -11.84 -0.70
N ARG A 114 17.58 -12.38 0.23
CA ARG A 114 16.80 -13.61 -0.01
C ARG A 114 15.76 -13.45 -1.11
N ALA A 115 15.15 -12.27 -1.22
CA ALA A 115 14.17 -11.94 -2.25
C ALA A 115 14.82 -11.68 -3.63
N GLY A 116 16.14 -11.51 -3.69
CA GLY A 116 16.83 -11.02 -4.90
C GLY A 116 16.51 -9.56 -5.22
N ALA A 117 16.07 -8.78 -4.22
CA ALA A 117 15.76 -7.37 -4.36
C ALA A 117 16.97 -6.50 -3.99
N ARG A 118 17.06 -5.31 -4.60
CA ARG A 118 17.92 -4.25 -4.05
C ARG A 118 17.30 -3.79 -2.73
N PRO A 119 18.09 -3.65 -1.65
CA PRO A 119 17.57 -3.13 -0.39
C PRO A 119 17.00 -1.72 -0.60
N PRO A 120 15.92 -1.36 0.14
CA PRO A 120 15.38 0.00 0.07
C PRO A 120 16.47 0.99 0.49
N GLY A 121 16.52 2.14 -0.20
CA GLY A 121 17.50 3.19 0.09
C GLY A 121 17.18 3.95 1.38
N GLN A 122 15.95 3.80 1.88
CA GLN A 122 15.47 4.48 3.07
C GLN A 122 14.44 3.63 3.79
N LEU A 123 14.45 3.68 5.12
CA LEU A 123 13.37 3.17 5.97
C LEU A 123 12.68 4.36 6.63
N ARG A 124 11.35 4.34 6.66
CA ARG A 124 10.55 5.40 7.26
C ARG A 124 9.51 4.81 8.19
N LEU A 125 9.28 5.51 9.29
CA LEU A 125 8.24 5.17 10.24
C LEU A 125 6.97 5.96 9.87
N SER A 126 5.95 5.26 9.42
CA SER A 126 4.66 5.84 9.04
C SER A 126 3.75 6.00 10.25
N TYR A 127 2.91 7.03 10.21
CA TYR A 127 1.87 7.27 11.20
C TYR A 127 0.63 6.38 11.02
N LEU A 128 0.44 5.82 9.82
CA LEU A 128 -0.67 4.93 9.48
C LEU A 128 -0.28 3.45 9.66
N PRO A 129 -1.24 2.53 9.84
CA PRO A 129 -1.01 1.09 9.94
C PRO A 129 -0.72 0.48 8.55
N CYS A 130 0.33 0.95 7.88
CA CYS A 130 0.72 0.48 6.57
C CYS A 130 2.12 -0.12 6.59
N CYS A 131 2.37 -1.08 5.70
CA CYS A 131 3.70 -1.44 5.28
C CYS A 131 3.69 -1.44 3.76
N GLY A 132 4.74 -0.88 3.14
CA GLY A 132 4.77 -0.77 1.70
C GLY A 132 5.97 0.03 1.23
N ALA A 133 6.36 -0.18 -0.02
CA ALA A 133 7.46 0.55 -0.61
C ALA A 133 6.99 1.60 -1.61
N THR A 134 7.52 2.82 -1.47
CA THR A 134 7.24 3.94 -2.36
C THR A 134 8.50 4.41 -3.07
N ALA A 135 8.34 5.10 -4.20
CA ALA A 135 9.45 5.70 -4.91
C ALA A 135 10.06 6.84 -4.09
N TRP A 136 11.39 6.91 -4.00
CA TRP A 136 12.10 7.96 -3.30
C TRP A 136 13.26 8.48 -4.15
N GLY A 137 13.24 9.79 -4.45
CA GLY A 137 14.22 10.41 -5.35
C GLY A 137 14.20 9.82 -6.77
N ARG A 138 15.27 10.05 -7.53
CA ARG A 138 15.33 9.65 -8.95
C ARG A 138 15.47 8.15 -9.18
N ARG A 139 15.98 7.39 -8.19
CA ARG A 139 16.29 5.94 -8.32
C ARG A 139 16.16 5.13 -7.04
N GLY A 140 15.76 5.74 -5.93
CA GLY A 140 15.66 5.08 -4.63
C GLY A 140 14.24 4.60 -4.34
N ARG A 141 14.11 3.79 -3.30
CA ARG A 141 12.83 3.38 -2.74
C ARG A 141 12.88 3.57 -1.24
N ALA A 142 11.78 4.07 -0.68
CA ALA A 142 11.58 4.12 0.77
C ALA A 142 10.64 2.98 1.16
N LEU A 143 11.04 2.17 2.14
CA LEU A 143 10.17 1.22 2.80
C LEU A 143 9.48 1.92 3.97
N LEU A 144 8.16 2.00 3.91
CA LEU A 144 7.31 2.57 4.96
C LEU A 144 6.89 1.44 5.90
N ILE A 145 7.03 1.68 7.20
CA ILE A 145 6.59 0.76 8.24
C ILE A 145 5.77 1.55 9.25
N GLY A 146 4.51 1.20 9.41
CA GLY A 146 3.58 1.87 10.30
C GLY A 146 3.85 1.54 11.75
N LEU A 147 3.98 2.56 12.60
CA LEU A 147 4.09 2.33 14.05
C LEU A 147 2.90 1.55 14.63
N PRO A 148 1.62 1.80 14.23
CA PRO A 148 0.51 0.99 14.74
C PRO A 148 0.62 -0.49 14.39
N LEU A 149 1.26 -0.82 13.26
CA LEU A 149 1.50 -2.19 12.85
C LEU A 149 2.54 -2.86 13.75
N LEU A 150 3.63 -2.16 14.09
CA LEU A 150 4.65 -2.66 15.02
C LEU A 150 4.10 -2.92 16.44
N SER A 151 3.07 -2.18 16.85
CA SER A 151 2.43 -2.39 18.16
C SER A 151 1.52 -3.61 18.25
N VAL A 152 1.16 -4.25 17.13
CA VAL A 152 0.24 -5.40 17.10
C VAL A 152 0.88 -6.70 16.62
N LEU A 153 1.96 -6.59 15.85
CA LEU A 153 2.69 -7.74 15.32
C LEU A 153 3.73 -8.25 16.30
N THR A 154 4.04 -9.54 16.22
CA THR A 154 5.29 -10.11 16.75
C THR A 154 6.43 -9.97 15.75
N ARG A 155 7.68 -10.22 16.16
CA ARG A 155 8.84 -10.15 15.25
C ARG A 155 8.72 -11.10 14.06
N ILE A 156 8.23 -12.33 14.25
CA ILE A 156 8.06 -13.28 13.13
C ILE A 156 6.94 -12.87 12.18
N GLU A 157 5.89 -12.24 12.69
CA GLU A 157 4.82 -11.68 11.86
C GLU A 157 5.30 -10.44 11.09
N LEU A 158 6.08 -9.55 11.73
CA LEU A 158 6.75 -8.44 11.03
C LEU A 158 7.66 -8.97 9.92
N ARG A 159 8.44 -10.01 10.19
CA ARG A 159 9.29 -10.66 9.19
C ARG A 159 8.47 -11.18 8.00
N ALA A 160 7.29 -11.73 8.24
CA ALA A 160 6.38 -12.16 7.17
C ALA A 160 5.92 -10.96 6.30
N VAL A 161 5.50 -9.85 6.93
CA VAL A 161 5.10 -8.63 6.23
C VAL A 161 6.26 -8.03 5.44
N LEU A 162 7.44 -7.88 6.04
CA LEU A 162 8.63 -7.37 5.36
C LEU A 162 9.03 -8.26 4.18
N ALA A 163 8.97 -9.58 4.35
CA ALA A 163 9.23 -10.51 3.25
C ALA A 163 8.24 -10.31 2.10
N HIS A 164 6.94 -10.18 2.40
CA HIS A 164 5.90 -9.90 1.41
C HIS A 164 6.21 -8.62 0.62
N GLU A 165 6.49 -7.51 1.31
CA GLU A 165 6.79 -6.22 0.66
C GLU A 165 8.09 -6.26 -0.16
N LEU A 166 9.12 -6.93 0.32
CA LEU A 166 10.39 -7.05 -0.39
C LEU A 166 10.28 -7.96 -1.63
N ALA A 167 9.36 -8.92 -1.63
CA ALA A 167 9.05 -9.71 -2.83
C ALA A 167 8.45 -8.84 -3.95
N HIS A 168 7.65 -7.84 -3.61
CA HIS A 168 7.19 -6.83 -4.58
C HIS A 168 8.36 -6.01 -5.12
N LEU A 169 9.30 -5.62 -4.25
CA LEU A 169 10.49 -4.87 -4.66
C LEU A 169 11.40 -5.62 -5.63
N ALA A 170 11.57 -6.93 -5.45
CA ALA A 170 12.43 -7.75 -6.31
C ALA A 170 12.03 -7.69 -7.80
N ARG A 171 10.77 -7.39 -8.11
CA ARG A 171 10.24 -7.40 -9.48
C ARG A 171 9.86 -6.02 -10.02
N GLY A 172 9.83 -4.99 -9.17
CA GLY A 172 9.26 -3.67 -9.48
C GLY A 172 10.09 -2.78 -10.41
N ASP A 173 11.30 -3.18 -10.81
CA ASP A 173 12.18 -2.28 -11.56
C ASP A 173 12.08 -2.47 -13.08
N ALA A 174 11.44 -1.48 -13.72
CA ALA A 174 11.61 -1.10 -15.13
C ALA A 174 10.85 -1.91 -16.21
N THR A 175 9.69 -2.51 -15.90
CA THR A 175 8.82 -3.08 -16.96
C THR A 175 7.75 -2.10 -17.44
N SER A 176 7.32 -2.22 -18.70
CA SER A 176 6.17 -1.47 -19.25
C SER A 176 4.91 -1.63 -18.40
N VAL A 177 4.71 -2.81 -17.83
CA VAL A 177 3.60 -3.12 -16.92
C VAL A 177 3.61 -2.25 -15.67
N ALA A 178 4.76 -2.03 -15.04
CA ALA A 178 4.86 -1.16 -13.86
C ALA A 178 4.57 0.32 -14.17
N ARG A 179 4.82 0.79 -15.40
CA ARG A 179 4.41 2.13 -15.84
C ARG A 179 2.89 2.21 -16.00
N SER A 180 2.30 1.23 -16.66
CA SER A 180 0.84 1.18 -16.85
C SER A 180 0.09 0.99 -15.53
N ALA A 181 0.62 0.21 -14.59
CA ALA A 181 0.03 0.06 -13.26
C ALA A 181 -0.07 1.40 -12.52
N ARG A 182 1.03 2.17 -12.48
CA ARG A 182 1.03 3.53 -11.90
C ARG A 182 0.06 4.48 -12.60
N PHE A 183 -0.09 4.34 -13.92
CA PHE A 183 -1.07 5.12 -14.66
C PHE A 183 -2.51 4.78 -14.25
N VAL A 184 -2.86 3.49 -14.18
CA VAL A 184 -4.19 3.04 -13.75
C VAL A 184 -4.49 3.51 -12.32
N GLU A 185 -3.54 3.37 -11.41
CA GLU A 185 -3.66 3.84 -10.03
C GLU A 185 -3.85 5.37 -9.93
N ALA A 186 -3.05 6.15 -10.67
CA ALA A 186 -3.19 7.60 -10.72
C ALA A 186 -4.55 8.02 -11.30
N LEU A 187 -5.04 7.31 -12.31
CA LEU A 187 -6.36 7.55 -12.90
C LEU A 187 -7.48 7.25 -11.90
N GLY A 188 -7.38 6.14 -11.14
CA GLY A 188 -8.32 5.80 -10.07
C GLY A 188 -8.39 6.89 -9.00
N ARG A 189 -7.23 7.34 -8.49
CA ARG A 189 -7.17 8.44 -7.51
C ARG A 189 -7.81 9.73 -8.02
N SER A 190 -7.57 10.09 -9.28
CA SER A 190 -8.20 11.26 -9.89
C SER A 190 -9.71 11.11 -10.06
N LEU A 191 -10.21 9.91 -10.35
CA LEU A 191 -11.64 9.62 -10.39
C LEU A 191 -12.28 9.75 -9.00
N ASP A 192 -11.62 9.26 -7.96
CA ASP A 192 -12.13 9.34 -6.58
C ASP A 192 -12.16 10.78 -6.04
N ALA A 193 -11.19 11.60 -6.43
CA ALA A 193 -11.17 13.04 -6.12
C ALA A 193 -12.24 13.83 -6.87
N SER A 194 -12.71 13.32 -8.02
CA SER A 194 -13.67 13.99 -8.89
C SER A 194 -15.11 13.70 -8.46
N ARG A 195 -15.55 14.33 -7.36
CA ARG A 195 -16.89 14.16 -6.76
C ARG A 195 -17.88 15.31 -6.99
N THR A 196 -17.65 16.18 -7.98
CA THR A 196 -18.58 17.26 -8.33
C THR A 196 -19.77 16.76 -9.17
N ASP A 197 -20.98 17.25 -8.87
CA ASP A 197 -22.22 16.78 -9.52
C ASP A 197 -22.27 17.03 -11.04
N ARG A 198 -21.63 18.10 -11.55
CA ARG A 198 -21.48 18.36 -12.99
C ARG A 198 -20.62 17.32 -13.71
N ALA A 199 -19.68 16.67 -13.03
CA ALA A 199 -18.75 15.73 -13.64
C ALA A 199 -19.43 14.38 -13.93
N ARG A 200 -20.50 14.00 -13.20
CA ARG A 200 -21.10 12.66 -13.28
C ARG A 200 -21.58 12.25 -14.67
N LEU A 201 -22.05 13.21 -15.47
CA LEU A 201 -22.54 13.02 -16.85
C LEU A 201 -21.53 13.46 -17.93
N SER A 202 -20.31 13.89 -17.57
CA SER A 202 -19.33 14.32 -18.56
C SER A 202 -18.84 13.13 -19.40
N PRO A 203 -18.82 13.26 -20.75
CA PRO A 203 -18.27 12.21 -21.61
C PRO A 203 -16.78 11.98 -21.35
N LEU A 204 -16.03 13.00 -20.91
CA LEU A 204 -14.63 12.86 -20.53
C LEU A 204 -14.46 12.02 -19.26
N LEU A 205 -15.33 12.19 -18.27
CA LEU A 205 -15.33 11.34 -17.08
C LEU A 205 -15.76 9.91 -17.42
N GLY A 206 -16.72 9.73 -18.33
CA GLY A 206 -17.12 8.43 -18.87
C GLY A 206 -15.94 7.71 -19.55
N TRP A 207 -15.19 8.41 -20.40
CA TRP A 207 -13.97 7.90 -21.01
C TRP A 207 -12.91 7.50 -19.98
N ALA A 208 -12.69 8.33 -18.95
CA ALA A 208 -11.77 8.03 -17.86
C ALA A 208 -12.17 6.78 -17.06
N ARG A 209 -13.46 6.64 -16.73
CA ARG A 209 -14.00 5.46 -16.05
C ARG A 209 -13.82 4.20 -16.89
N LEU A 210 -14.07 4.27 -18.21
CA LEU A 210 -13.86 3.15 -19.13
C LEU A 210 -12.38 2.74 -19.18
N CYS A 211 -11.48 3.71 -19.36
CA CYS A 211 -10.04 3.44 -19.38
C CYS A 211 -9.55 2.84 -18.06
N HIS A 212 -10.03 3.36 -16.93
CA HIS A 212 -9.72 2.81 -15.61
C HIS A 212 -10.24 1.38 -15.47
N ALA A 213 -11.51 1.13 -15.78
CA ALA A 213 -12.10 -0.22 -15.67
C ALA A 213 -11.37 -1.24 -16.56
N ALA A 214 -11.10 -0.89 -17.81
CA ALA A 214 -10.35 -1.75 -18.74
C ALA A 214 -8.91 -1.98 -18.27
N GLY A 215 -8.22 -0.93 -17.81
CA GLY A 215 -6.87 -1.00 -17.27
C GLY A 215 -6.79 -1.91 -16.05
N SER A 216 -7.71 -1.73 -15.08
CA SER A 216 -7.82 -2.55 -13.88
C SER A 216 -8.12 -4.01 -14.20
N ALA A 217 -9.00 -4.30 -15.17
CA ALA A 217 -9.29 -5.67 -15.60
C ALA A 217 -8.07 -6.38 -16.21
N LEU A 218 -7.25 -5.66 -16.99
CA LEU A 218 -6.01 -6.21 -17.56
C LEU A 218 -4.91 -6.41 -16.50
N LEU A 219 -4.85 -5.52 -15.51
CA LEU A 219 -3.85 -5.55 -14.46
C LEU A 219 -4.17 -6.58 -13.38
N ALA A 220 -5.45 -6.78 -13.04
CA ALA A 220 -5.91 -7.59 -11.92
C ALA A 220 -5.23 -8.96 -11.83
N PRO A 221 -5.16 -9.79 -12.89
CA PRO A 221 -4.57 -11.11 -12.72
C PRO A 221 -3.04 -11.09 -12.67
N ILE A 222 -2.40 -10.02 -13.19
CA ILE A 222 -0.96 -9.80 -13.00
C ILE A 222 -0.71 -9.48 -11.53
N ALA A 223 -1.49 -8.56 -10.95
CA ALA A 223 -1.42 -8.17 -9.54
C ALA A 223 -1.65 -9.38 -8.63
N ARG A 224 -2.73 -10.14 -8.83
CA ARG A 224 -2.99 -11.38 -8.08
C ARG A 224 -1.83 -12.37 -8.15
N GLY A 225 -1.21 -12.52 -9.33
CA GLY A 225 -0.04 -13.37 -9.50
C GLY A 225 1.21 -12.86 -8.75
N GLN A 226 1.37 -11.55 -8.56
CA GLN A 226 2.42 -10.99 -7.70
C GLN A 226 2.09 -11.21 -6.22
N GLU A 227 0.85 -10.95 -5.80
CA GLU A 227 0.38 -11.17 -4.44
C GLU A 227 0.59 -12.63 -4.00
N THR A 228 0.17 -13.60 -4.83
CA THR A 228 0.36 -15.03 -4.52
C THR A 228 1.86 -15.38 -4.39
N ARG A 229 2.74 -14.75 -5.17
CA ARG A 229 4.19 -14.98 -5.07
C ARG A 229 4.77 -14.36 -3.80
N ALA A 230 4.35 -13.14 -3.47
CA ALA A 230 4.76 -12.46 -2.26
C ALA A 230 4.30 -13.23 -1.00
N ASP A 231 3.08 -13.75 -1.01
CA ASP A 231 2.54 -14.62 0.04
C ASP A 231 3.35 -15.90 0.21
N ARG A 232 3.67 -16.59 -0.90
CA ARG A 232 4.53 -17.78 -0.88
C ARG A 232 5.92 -17.48 -0.34
N PHE A 233 6.50 -16.33 -0.70
CA PHE A 233 7.81 -15.94 -0.20
C PHE A 233 7.75 -15.62 1.29
N ALA A 234 6.75 -14.87 1.76
CA ALA A 234 6.52 -14.62 3.18
C ALA A 234 6.36 -15.92 3.97
N ALA A 235 5.52 -16.84 3.49
CA ALA A 235 5.32 -18.15 4.11
C ALA A 235 6.60 -19.00 4.14
N SER A 236 7.43 -18.94 3.09
CA SER A 236 8.74 -19.61 3.06
C SER A 236 9.77 -19.02 4.04
N VAL A 237 9.56 -17.78 4.49
CA VAL A 237 10.45 -17.06 5.39
C VAL A 237 10.02 -17.23 6.85
N ALA A 238 8.73 -17.06 7.12
CA ALA A 238 8.17 -16.98 8.48
C ALA A 238 7.37 -18.22 8.90
N GLY A 239 7.02 -19.11 7.96
CA GLY A 239 6.09 -20.21 8.19
C GLY A 239 4.65 -19.83 7.86
N GLY A 240 3.80 -20.84 7.67
CA GLY A 240 2.40 -20.66 7.29
C GLY A 240 1.57 -19.94 8.35
N ASP A 241 1.68 -20.35 9.62
CA ASP A 241 0.87 -19.82 10.73
C ASP A 241 1.21 -18.36 11.05
N ALA A 242 2.51 -18.03 11.11
CA ALA A 242 2.94 -16.65 11.35
C ALA A 242 2.51 -15.72 10.20
N THR A 243 2.60 -16.21 8.95
CA THR A 243 2.16 -15.43 7.78
C THR A 243 0.64 -15.26 7.78
N ALA A 244 -0.13 -16.32 8.09
CA ALA A 244 -1.58 -16.26 8.22
C ALA A 244 -2.01 -15.27 9.33
N SER A 245 -1.37 -15.35 10.51
CA SER A 245 -1.62 -14.42 11.62
C SER A 245 -1.32 -12.97 11.21
N ALA A 246 -0.19 -12.74 10.55
CA ALA A 246 0.20 -11.41 10.05
C ALA A 246 -0.83 -10.85 9.05
N LEU A 247 -1.30 -11.65 8.08
CA LEU A 247 -2.32 -11.23 7.11
C LEU A 247 -3.63 -10.80 7.79
N VAL A 248 -4.10 -11.60 8.76
CA VAL A 248 -5.32 -11.28 9.51
C VAL A 248 -5.13 -10.01 10.34
N LYS A 249 -4.00 -9.85 11.04
CA LYS A 249 -3.71 -8.65 11.84
C LYS A 249 -3.62 -7.40 10.97
N VAL A 250 -2.95 -7.47 9.81
CA VAL A 250 -2.85 -6.37 8.84
C VAL A 250 -4.23 -5.95 8.33
N ALA A 251 -5.12 -6.91 8.06
CA ALA A 251 -6.49 -6.62 7.63
C ALA A 251 -7.35 -5.98 8.73
N LEU A 252 -7.17 -6.41 9.99
CA LEU A 252 -7.93 -5.88 11.14
C LEU A 252 -7.43 -4.50 11.60
N VAL A 253 -6.12 -4.27 11.59
CA VAL A 253 -5.52 -3.06 12.16
C VAL A 253 -5.95 -1.80 11.41
N GLN A 254 -6.14 -1.87 10.09
CA GLN A 254 -6.51 -0.71 9.28
C GLN A 254 -7.85 -0.07 9.68
N PRO A 255 -8.99 -0.80 9.67
CA PRO A 255 -10.27 -0.23 10.07
C PRO A 255 -10.30 0.15 11.56
N LEU A 256 -9.65 -0.64 12.43
CA LEU A 256 -9.62 -0.35 13.87
C LEU A 256 -8.82 0.91 14.19
N PHE A 257 -7.67 1.10 13.56
CA PHE A 257 -6.88 2.31 13.75
C PHE A 257 -7.59 3.55 13.19
N ARG A 258 -8.31 3.43 12.07
CA ARG A 258 -9.15 4.51 11.56
C ARG A 258 -10.18 4.95 12.59
N GLU A 259 -10.81 3.99 13.27
CA GLU A 259 -11.79 4.28 14.30
C GLU A 259 -11.19 4.95 15.53
N VAL A 260 -10.01 4.47 15.96
CA VAL A 260 -9.23 5.13 17.00
C VAL A 260 -8.87 6.56 16.60
N LEU A 261 -8.43 6.79 15.36
CA LEU A 261 -8.07 8.12 14.89
C LEU A 261 -9.28 9.08 14.90
N GLY A 262 -10.48 8.58 14.58
CA GLY A 262 -11.72 9.37 14.64
C GLY A 262 -12.09 9.82 16.07
N HIS A 263 -11.83 8.95 17.06
CA HIS A 263 -12.23 9.15 18.46
C HIS A 263 -11.12 9.71 19.36
N TYR A 264 -9.86 9.64 18.93
CA TYR A 264 -8.72 10.09 19.73
C TYR A 264 -8.74 11.61 19.90
N ARG A 265 -8.60 12.05 21.15
CA ARG A 265 -8.62 13.45 21.55
C ARG A 265 -7.50 13.68 22.57
N PRO A 266 -6.43 14.44 22.24
CA PRO A 266 -5.23 14.55 23.07
C PRO A 266 -5.50 15.07 24.49
N ASP A 267 -6.47 15.99 24.62
CA ASP A 267 -6.89 16.67 25.84
C ASP A 267 -7.58 15.75 26.86
N VAL A 268 -8.33 14.75 26.40
CA VAL A 268 -9.10 13.84 27.27
C VAL A 268 -8.53 12.42 27.35
N SER A 269 -7.47 12.11 26.61
CA SER A 269 -6.88 10.76 26.55
C SER A 269 -5.92 10.43 27.71
N GLY A 270 -6.00 11.15 28.84
CA GLY A 270 -5.23 10.87 30.05
C GLY A 270 -3.71 10.96 29.87
N GLY A 271 -3.24 11.80 28.94
CA GLY A 271 -1.82 11.97 28.62
C GLY A 271 -1.21 10.83 27.79
N LEU A 272 -2.00 9.85 27.32
CA LEU A 272 -1.53 8.83 26.39
C LEU A 272 -1.34 9.44 24.99
N THR A 273 -0.25 9.05 24.33
CA THR A 273 -0.08 9.31 22.89
C THR A 273 -1.16 8.56 22.09
N LEU A 274 -1.37 8.95 20.82
CA LEU A 274 -2.25 8.23 19.90
C LEU A 274 -1.95 6.72 19.86
N TYR A 275 -0.66 6.36 19.80
CA TYR A 275 -0.23 4.96 19.68
C TYR A 275 -0.34 4.21 21.02
N GLY A 276 -0.08 4.86 22.14
CA GLY A 276 -0.33 4.31 23.48
C GLY A 276 -1.83 4.07 23.73
N TYR A 277 -2.68 4.99 23.29
CA TYR A 277 -4.13 4.84 23.30
C TYR A 277 -4.56 3.68 22.41
N PHE A 278 -4.08 3.63 21.16
CA PHE A 278 -4.35 2.53 20.23
C PHE A 278 -3.92 1.17 20.78
N ARG A 279 -2.74 1.06 21.39
CA ARG A 279 -2.26 -0.19 21.99
C ARG A 279 -3.15 -0.67 23.13
N SER A 280 -3.61 0.27 23.95
CA SER A 280 -4.53 0.00 25.05
C SER A 280 -5.93 -0.38 24.56
N PHE A 281 -6.38 0.21 23.44
CA PHE A 281 -7.59 -0.20 22.74
C PHE A 281 -7.44 -1.62 22.18
N TRP A 282 -6.37 -1.90 21.44
CA TRP A 282 -6.09 -3.21 20.84
C TRP A 282 -6.07 -4.35 21.86
N ARG A 283 -5.39 -4.15 23.00
CA ARG A 283 -5.31 -5.15 24.07
C ARG A 283 -6.64 -5.39 24.81
N ARG A 284 -7.60 -4.48 24.70
CA ARG A 284 -8.92 -4.55 25.35
C ARG A 284 -10.04 -4.90 24.39
N LEU A 285 -9.74 -5.21 23.12
CA LEU A 285 -10.73 -5.58 22.14
C LEU A 285 -11.49 -6.84 22.60
N PRO A 286 -12.83 -6.81 22.69
CA PRO A 286 -13.60 -7.98 23.06
C PRO A 286 -13.46 -9.10 22.01
N GLU A 287 -13.24 -10.34 22.46
CA GLU A 287 -13.18 -11.51 21.57
C GLU A 287 -14.42 -11.69 20.66
N PRO A 288 -15.67 -11.41 21.11
CA PRO A 288 -16.82 -11.48 20.22
C PRO A 288 -16.73 -10.51 19.04
N LEU A 289 -16.17 -9.31 19.26
CA LEU A 289 -15.96 -8.32 18.21
C LEU A 289 -14.85 -8.76 17.25
N LEU A 290 -13.74 -9.27 17.77
CA LEU A 290 -12.66 -9.81 16.93
C LEU A 290 -13.15 -10.98 16.06
N THR A 291 -13.98 -11.85 16.63
CA THR A 291 -14.56 -12.99 15.93
C THR A 291 -15.50 -12.54 14.81
N SER A 292 -16.38 -11.56 15.08
CA SER A 292 -17.28 -11.03 14.05
C SER A 292 -16.52 -10.33 12.92
N MET A 293 -15.47 -9.57 13.26
CA MET A 293 -14.61 -8.92 12.27
C MET A 293 -13.85 -9.95 11.42
N ARG A 294 -13.27 -10.99 12.04
CA ARG A 294 -12.62 -12.09 11.31
C ARG A 294 -13.60 -12.76 10.35
N HIS A 295 -14.82 -13.06 10.81
CA HIS A 295 -15.85 -13.63 9.94
C HIS A 295 -16.21 -12.69 8.78
N GLY A 296 -16.32 -11.38 9.04
CA GLY A 296 -16.52 -10.36 8.02
C GLY A 296 -15.42 -10.36 6.96
N LEU A 297 -14.15 -10.37 7.37
CA LEU A 297 -13.00 -10.41 6.48
C LEU A 297 -12.95 -11.69 5.62
N LEU A 298 -13.31 -12.84 6.20
CA LEU A 298 -13.32 -14.12 5.49
C LEU A 298 -14.52 -14.27 4.55
N SER A 299 -15.61 -13.55 4.80
CA SER A 299 -16.83 -13.55 3.99
C SER A 299 -16.86 -12.44 2.93
N GLU A 300 -15.78 -11.66 2.79
CA GLU A 300 -15.67 -10.66 1.74
C GLU A 300 -15.84 -11.31 0.35
N LEU A 301 -16.95 -10.97 -0.29
CA LEU A 301 -17.25 -11.43 -1.64
C LEU A 301 -16.18 -10.92 -2.62
N PRO A 302 -15.77 -11.71 -3.63
CA PRO A 302 -14.79 -11.31 -4.64
C PRO A 302 -15.10 -9.99 -5.36
N ALA A 303 -16.37 -9.55 -5.37
CA ALA A 303 -16.79 -8.28 -5.96
C ALA A 303 -16.43 -7.03 -5.12
N ARG A 304 -16.13 -7.20 -3.82
CA ARG A 304 -15.67 -6.13 -2.91
C ARG A 304 -14.14 -6.05 -2.79
N SER A 305 -13.43 -7.08 -3.25
CA SER A 305 -11.97 -7.05 -3.39
C SER A 305 -11.61 -6.01 -4.46
N ASP A 306 -10.57 -5.22 -4.19
CA ASP A 306 -10.05 -4.18 -5.09
C ASP A 306 -9.39 -4.72 -6.36
N GLY A 307 -9.76 -5.92 -6.83
CA GLY A 307 -9.33 -6.54 -8.08
C GLY A 307 -7.86 -6.96 -8.11
N ALA A 308 -6.99 -6.21 -7.44
CA ALA A 308 -5.55 -6.37 -7.32
C ALA A 308 -5.18 -7.35 -6.21
N HIS A 309 -5.84 -7.28 -5.05
CA HIS A 309 -5.63 -8.21 -3.95
C HIS A 309 -6.65 -9.36 -3.97
N PRO A 310 -6.21 -10.63 -4.04
CA PRO A 310 -7.11 -11.77 -3.87
C PRO A 310 -7.85 -11.71 -2.52
N PRO A 311 -9.07 -12.28 -2.42
CA PRO A 311 -9.76 -12.44 -1.15
C PRO A 311 -8.86 -13.04 -0.06
N LEU A 312 -9.03 -12.59 1.19
CA LEU A 312 -8.19 -13.03 2.31
C LEU A 312 -8.20 -14.56 2.47
N ILE A 313 -9.35 -15.20 2.29
CA ILE A 313 -9.50 -16.66 2.39
C ILE A 313 -8.60 -17.42 1.39
N ASP A 314 -8.47 -16.91 0.15
CA ASP A 314 -7.63 -17.52 -0.88
C ASP A 314 -6.14 -17.40 -0.51
N ARG A 315 -5.75 -16.24 0.04
CA ARG A 315 -4.38 -16.00 0.50
C ARG A 315 -4.03 -16.90 1.68
N LEU A 316 -4.94 -17.06 2.64
CA LEU A 316 -4.78 -17.95 3.79
C LEU A 316 -4.58 -19.40 3.34
N ALA A 317 -5.38 -19.88 2.39
CA ALA A 317 -5.24 -21.23 1.85
C ALA A 317 -3.86 -21.48 1.21
N VAL A 318 -3.26 -20.46 0.57
CA VAL A 318 -1.92 -20.56 0.00
C VAL A 318 -0.86 -20.64 1.10
N VAL A 319 -0.87 -19.72 2.07
CA VAL A 319 0.21 -19.63 3.08
C VAL A 319 0.15 -20.79 4.08
N GLN A 320 -1.04 -21.27 4.43
CA GLN A 320 -1.22 -22.38 5.37
C GLN A 320 -0.72 -23.73 4.82
N SER A 321 -0.45 -23.83 3.51
CA SER A 321 0.17 -25.02 2.94
C SER A 321 1.68 -25.15 3.26
N TYR A 322 2.30 -24.11 3.83
CA TYR A 322 3.71 -24.10 4.18
C TYR A 322 3.94 -24.66 5.59
N SER A 323 5.01 -25.44 5.73
CA SER A 323 5.44 -25.98 7.03
C SER A 323 5.78 -24.86 8.01
N ASN A 324 5.37 -25.04 9.25
CA ASN A 324 5.76 -24.17 10.36
C ASN A 324 7.08 -24.63 10.96
N ARG A 325 7.88 -23.68 11.41
CA ARG A 325 8.97 -23.94 12.37
C ARG A 325 8.51 -23.47 13.75
N PRO A 326 8.93 -24.13 14.85
CA PRO A 326 8.67 -23.61 16.18
C PRO A 326 9.29 -22.21 16.30
N PRO A 327 8.51 -21.20 16.73
CA PRO A 327 9.04 -19.86 16.92
C PRO A 327 10.03 -19.85 18.10
N THR A 328 11.10 -19.07 17.96
CA THR A 328 12.02 -18.79 19.07
C THR A 328 11.40 -17.76 20.02
N GLU A 329 11.97 -17.55 21.21
CA GLU A 329 11.51 -16.50 22.13
C GLU A 329 11.58 -15.11 21.48
N LEU A 330 12.67 -14.82 20.75
CA LEU A 330 12.84 -13.61 19.96
C LEU A 330 11.75 -13.45 18.90
N ASP A 331 11.32 -14.53 18.25
CA ASP A 331 10.27 -14.49 17.23
C ASP A 331 8.91 -14.03 17.80
N LEU A 332 8.67 -14.26 19.09
CA LEU A 332 7.42 -13.96 19.79
C LEU A 332 7.42 -12.59 20.46
N GLU A 333 8.56 -11.91 20.53
CA GLU A 333 8.61 -10.55 21.06
C GLU A 333 7.74 -9.58 20.23
N PRO A 334 7.22 -8.51 20.86
CA PRO A 334 6.55 -7.44 20.14
C PRO A 334 7.43 -6.88 19.03
N ALA A 335 6.88 -6.65 17.83
CA ALA A 335 7.63 -6.14 16.69
C ALA A 335 8.26 -4.76 16.97
N GLU A 336 7.72 -3.98 17.90
CA GLU A 336 8.30 -2.74 18.39
C GLU A 336 9.68 -2.90 19.08
N SER A 337 10.07 -4.12 19.50
CA SER A 337 11.41 -4.35 20.07
C SER A 337 12.55 -4.22 19.05
N VAL A 338 12.25 -4.20 17.75
CA VAL A 338 13.25 -3.92 16.70
C VAL A 338 13.70 -2.46 16.66
N LEU A 339 12.97 -1.58 17.34
CA LEU A 339 13.28 -0.16 17.49
C LEU A 339 14.16 0.04 18.74
N GLY A 340 15.20 0.88 18.63
CA GLY A 340 16.10 1.18 19.74
C GLY A 340 15.42 1.93 20.87
N ASP A 341 14.63 2.97 20.55
CA ASP A 341 13.80 3.68 21.53
C ASP A 341 12.36 3.86 20.98
N PRO A 342 11.47 2.87 21.18
CA PRO A 342 10.11 2.93 20.67
C PRO A 342 9.30 4.07 21.31
N ILE A 343 9.59 4.45 22.57
CA ILE A 343 8.84 5.50 23.28
C ILE A 343 9.19 6.87 22.73
N ALA A 344 10.47 7.14 22.45
CA ALA A 344 10.88 8.39 21.83
C ALA A 344 10.31 8.55 20.41
N LEU A 345 10.37 7.49 19.59
CA LEU A 345 9.81 7.50 18.24
C LEU A 345 8.29 7.71 18.25
N GLU A 346 7.60 7.05 19.19
CA GLU A 346 6.17 7.23 19.41
C GLU A 346 5.81 8.68 19.76
N ARG A 347 6.51 9.26 20.74
CA ARG A 347 6.29 10.67 21.16
C ARG A 347 6.58 11.64 20.03
N MET A 348 7.65 11.42 19.28
CA MET A 348 8.01 12.24 18.12
C MET A 348 6.88 12.23 17.08
N LEU A 349 6.38 11.04 16.71
CA LEU A 349 5.27 10.91 15.77
C LEU A 349 3.99 11.56 16.28
N HIS A 350 3.67 11.35 17.56
CA HIS A 350 2.51 11.95 18.18
C HIS A 350 2.58 13.48 18.18
N ASN A 351 3.72 14.06 18.58
CA ASN A 351 3.92 15.51 18.60
C ASN A 351 3.90 16.12 17.19
N ARG A 352 4.29 15.37 16.15
CA ARG A 352 4.17 15.85 14.77
C ARG A 352 2.72 15.98 14.31
N LEU A 353 1.81 15.17 14.84
CA LEU A 353 0.39 15.18 14.49
C LEU A 353 -0.46 16.09 15.40
N PHE A 354 -0.09 16.19 16.67
CA PHE A 354 -0.91 16.83 17.71
C PHE A 354 -0.15 17.79 18.63
N GLY A 355 1.16 17.98 18.41
CA GLY A 355 1.95 18.94 19.17
C GLY A 355 1.62 20.38 18.79
N PRO A 356 1.88 21.35 19.68
CA PRO A 356 1.75 22.77 19.33
C PRO A 356 2.74 23.12 18.21
N ASP A 357 2.33 23.96 17.25
CA ASP A 357 3.06 24.38 16.02
C ASP A 357 4.43 25.10 16.25
N THR A 358 5.06 24.93 17.41
CA THR A 358 6.21 25.73 17.89
C THR A 358 7.55 25.01 17.84
N VAL A 359 7.63 23.75 17.40
CA VAL A 359 8.91 23.05 17.23
C VAL A 359 9.07 22.63 15.78
N PRO A 360 9.88 23.32 14.96
CA PRO A 360 10.25 22.81 13.65
C PRO A 360 10.84 21.41 13.86
N ALA A 361 10.30 20.43 13.13
CA ALA A 361 10.74 19.05 13.18
C ALA A 361 12.24 19.00 12.89
N GLY A 362 13.05 18.99 13.94
CA GLY A 362 14.48 18.77 13.84
C GLY A 362 14.74 17.38 13.24
N PRO A 363 15.87 17.19 12.55
CA PRO A 363 16.32 15.84 12.22
C PRO A 363 16.30 15.00 13.51
N SER A 364 15.96 13.71 13.38
CA SER A 364 15.81 12.77 14.49
C SER A 364 16.89 12.99 15.56
N LEU A 365 16.51 12.89 16.84
CA LEU A 365 17.33 13.21 18.02
C LEU A 365 18.72 12.53 18.04
N PHE A 366 19.00 11.58 17.15
CA PHE A 366 20.28 10.89 16.99
C PHE A 366 21.19 11.45 15.88
N HIS A 367 20.75 12.42 15.07
CA HIS A 367 21.60 13.06 14.06
C HIS A 367 22.71 13.95 14.68
N ARG A 368 22.69 14.15 16.01
CA ARG A 368 23.69 14.94 16.75
C ARG A 368 24.91 14.15 17.25
N ALA A 369 24.91 12.82 17.13
CA ALA A 369 26.01 11.98 17.60
C ALA A 369 26.61 11.19 16.42
N GLY A 370 27.31 11.89 15.53
CA GLY A 370 27.99 11.23 14.40
C GLY A 370 28.56 12.14 13.33
N SER A 371 28.91 13.39 13.68
CA SER A 371 29.78 14.25 12.87
C SER A 371 31.24 13.93 13.13
#